data_AF-A0A919D0X9-F1
#
_entry.id   AF-A0A919D0X9-F1
#
_cell.length_a   1.000
_cell.length_b   1.000
_cell.length_c   1.000
_cell.angle_alpha   90.00
_cell.angle_beta   90.00
_cell.angle_gamma   90.00
#
_symmetry.space_group_name_H-M   'P 1'
#
loop_
_entity.id
_entity.type
_entity.pdbx_description
1 polymer ?
#
loop_
_entity_poly.entity_id
_entity_poly.type
_entity_poly.pdbx_seq_one_letter_code
_entity_poly.pdbx_strand_id
1 'polypeptide(L)'
;MIDIDETGVFLGLDVGKSNHHGHGLTPAGKKVFDKALPNGEPQLRAVFDKLKAKFGTVLVVVDQPASIGALPLTVARDAGCKVAYLPGLAMRRIADLYPGEAKTDARDAAVIADAARTMPHTLRSLELADEITAELTMLVGFDQDLAGEANRTSNRIRGLLTQFHPSLERVLGPRLDHPAITWLLERYGSPAALRKAGRRKLVEVIRPKAPRMTQRLVDDVFDALDEQTVIVPGTNTLDVIVPSLAKSLAAVHEQRRALEAQIEALLEAHPNGQ
;
A
#
# COMPACT_ATOMS: atom_id res chain seq x y z
N MET A 1 -17.74 23.94 1.55
CA MET A 1 -17.21 24.19 2.92
C MET A 1 -18.15 23.45 3.87
N ILE A 2 -17.63 22.74 4.86
CA ILE A 2 -18.50 21.99 5.78
C ILE A 2 -19.28 22.99 6.63
N ASP A 3 -20.60 22.92 6.58
CA ASP A 3 -21.47 23.71 7.45
C ASP A 3 -21.45 23.14 8.86
N ILE A 4 -20.92 23.93 9.79
CA ILE A 4 -20.73 23.57 11.20
C ILE A 4 -21.73 24.23 12.14
N ASP A 5 -22.62 25.11 11.66
CA ASP A 5 -23.43 26.00 12.51
C ASP A 5 -24.40 25.22 13.41
N GLU A 6 -24.88 24.07 12.93
CA GLU A 6 -25.76 23.16 13.68
C GLU A 6 -25.01 22.09 14.49
N THR A 7 -23.68 22.13 14.53
CA THR A 7 -22.87 21.09 15.21
C THR A 7 -22.95 21.25 16.72
N GLY A 8 -23.54 20.28 17.41
CA GLY A 8 -23.60 20.26 18.87
C GLY A 8 -22.31 19.76 19.54
N VAL A 9 -21.56 18.89 18.88
CA VAL A 9 -20.23 18.42 19.32
C VAL A 9 -19.25 18.26 18.16
N PHE A 10 -18.07 18.83 18.32
CA PHE A 10 -16.88 18.57 17.51
C PHE A 10 -16.06 17.47 18.18
N LEU A 11 -16.04 16.27 17.58
CA LEU A 11 -15.31 15.12 18.09
C LEU A 11 -14.05 14.90 17.24
N GLY A 12 -12.91 15.33 17.76
CA GLY A 12 -11.60 15.00 17.19
C GLY A 12 -11.15 13.62 17.66
N LEU A 13 -10.68 12.80 16.73
CA LEU A 13 -10.09 11.49 17.01
C LEU A 13 -8.64 11.47 16.56
N ASP A 14 -7.73 11.20 17.50
CA ASP A 14 -6.39 10.74 17.15
C ASP A 14 -6.42 9.22 17.00
N VAL A 15 -6.14 8.73 15.79
CA VAL A 15 -6.49 7.36 15.37
C VAL A 15 -5.32 6.40 15.59
N GLY A 16 -5.42 5.57 16.64
CA GLY A 16 -4.47 4.49 16.92
C GLY A 16 -4.99 3.08 16.59
N LYS A 17 -4.07 2.11 16.45
CA LYS A 17 -4.38 0.73 16.00
C LYS A 17 -5.37 0.01 16.92
N SER A 18 -5.12 0.04 18.24
CA SER A 18 -5.95 -0.66 19.24
C SER A 18 -6.96 0.25 19.91
N ASN A 19 -6.55 1.49 20.20
CA ASN A 19 -7.40 2.54 20.74
C ASN A 19 -7.12 3.82 19.97
N HIS A 20 -8.18 4.56 19.69
CA HIS A 20 -8.09 5.98 19.38
C HIS A 20 -8.12 6.77 20.69
N HIS A 21 -7.76 8.04 20.65
CA HIS A 21 -8.14 8.98 21.69
C HIS A 21 -9.18 9.94 21.13
N GLY A 22 -10.34 10.05 21.78
CA GLY A 22 -11.38 10.97 21.36
C GLY A 22 -11.45 12.18 22.26
N HIS A 23 -11.61 13.36 21.67
CA HIS A 23 -11.81 14.63 22.37
C HIS A 23 -13.01 15.36 21.78
N GLY A 24 -14.02 15.62 22.62
CA GLY A 24 -15.29 16.22 22.22
C GLY A 24 -15.48 17.61 22.83
N LEU A 25 -15.71 18.61 21.99
CA LEU A 25 -15.98 19.98 22.39
C LEU A 25 -17.37 20.42 21.91
N THR A 26 -18.11 21.12 22.77
CA THR A 26 -19.29 21.92 22.34
C THR A 26 -18.86 23.14 21.52
N PRO A 27 -19.76 23.84 20.81
CA PRO A 27 -19.46 25.12 20.15
C PRO A 27 -18.79 26.15 21.06
N ALA A 28 -19.19 26.19 22.34
CA ALA A 28 -18.61 27.08 23.35
C ALA A 28 -17.22 26.64 23.86
N GLY A 29 -16.63 25.57 23.32
CA GLY A 29 -15.33 25.04 23.75
C GLY A 29 -15.37 24.22 25.04
N LYS A 30 -16.56 23.95 25.61
CA LYS A 30 -16.69 23.07 26.78
C LYS A 30 -16.38 21.62 26.39
N LYS A 31 -15.46 21.00 27.12
CA LYS A 31 -15.10 19.59 26.99
C LYS A 31 -16.23 18.67 27.48
N VAL A 32 -16.68 17.78 26.62
CA VAL A 32 -17.78 16.82 26.88
C VAL A 32 -17.37 15.36 26.70
N PHE A 33 -16.24 15.12 26.02
CA PHE A 33 -15.63 13.81 25.88
C PHE A 33 -14.11 13.97 25.85
N ASP A 34 -13.37 13.07 26.51
CA ASP A 34 -11.89 13.09 26.55
C ASP A 34 -11.37 11.77 27.11
N LYS A 35 -11.38 10.72 26.29
CA LYS A 35 -11.04 9.36 26.71
C LYS A 35 -10.49 8.55 25.55
N ALA A 36 -9.73 7.51 25.90
CA ALA A 36 -9.43 6.42 24.99
C ALA A 36 -10.74 5.78 24.49
N LEU A 37 -10.77 5.46 23.20
CA LEU A 37 -11.88 4.87 22.48
C LEU A 37 -11.38 3.62 21.77
N PRO A 38 -11.76 2.41 22.22
CA PRO A 38 -11.36 1.17 21.56
C PRO A 38 -11.76 1.16 20.08
N ASN A 39 -10.85 0.67 19.23
CA ASN A 39 -11.07 0.58 17.78
C ASN A 39 -11.95 -0.62 17.42
N GLY A 40 -13.21 -0.58 17.86
CA GLY A 40 -14.22 -1.59 17.57
C GLY A 40 -15.57 -0.93 17.34
N GLU A 41 -16.32 -1.43 16.35
CA GLU A 41 -17.59 -0.83 15.94
C GLU A 41 -18.57 -0.60 17.11
N PRO A 42 -18.85 -1.58 18.01
CA PRO A 42 -19.82 -1.36 19.08
C PRO A 42 -19.41 -0.23 20.02
N GLN A 43 -18.11 -0.07 20.30
CA GLN A 43 -17.59 0.96 21.19
C GLN A 43 -17.64 2.35 20.52
N LEU A 44 -17.26 2.41 19.24
CA LEU A 44 -17.35 3.61 18.40
C LEU A 44 -18.80 4.10 18.33
N ARG A 45 -19.72 3.21 17.92
CA ARG A 45 -21.15 3.48 17.80
C ARG A 45 -21.76 3.95 19.12
N ALA A 46 -21.46 3.27 20.22
CA ALA A 46 -21.98 3.64 21.54
C ALA A 46 -21.55 5.06 21.95
N VAL A 47 -20.35 5.51 21.59
CA VAL A 47 -19.90 6.89 21.86
C VAL A 47 -20.64 7.88 20.96
N PHE A 48 -20.76 7.58 19.66
CA PHE A 48 -21.45 8.46 18.71
C PHE A 48 -22.94 8.62 19.08
N ASP A 49 -23.64 7.52 19.34
CA ASP A 49 -25.05 7.53 19.75
C ASP A 49 -25.26 8.31 21.05
N LYS A 50 -24.37 8.13 22.04
CA LYS A 50 -24.44 8.85 23.32
C LYS A 50 -24.23 10.35 23.15
N LEU A 51 -23.28 10.76 22.31
CA LEU A 51 -23.04 12.18 22.04
C LEU A 51 -24.20 12.77 21.25
N LYS A 52 -24.72 12.06 20.25
CA LYS A 52 -25.89 12.49 19.47
C LYS A 52 -27.14 12.64 20.33
N ALA A 53 -27.44 11.66 21.17
CA ALA A 53 -28.62 11.70 22.05
C ALA A 53 -28.60 12.90 23.01
N LYS A 54 -27.41 13.37 23.41
CA LYS A 54 -27.26 14.48 24.35
C LYS A 54 -27.11 15.85 23.69
N PHE A 55 -26.51 15.91 22.50
CA PHE A 55 -26.08 17.17 21.89
C PHE A 55 -26.57 17.37 20.45
N GLY A 56 -27.31 16.42 19.87
CA GLY A 56 -27.81 16.50 18.50
C GLY A 56 -26.74 16.14 17.48
N THR A 57 -26.37 17.08 16.62
CA THR A 57 -25.40 16.83 15.54
C THR A 57 -23.98 16.67 16.08
N VAL A 58 -23.32 15.58 15.70
CA VAL A 58 -21.90 15.35 15.99
C VAL A 58 -21.11 15.44 14.69
N LEU A 59 -20.03 16.21 14.68
CA LEU A 59 -19.04 16.24 13.62
C LEU A 59 -17.81 15.46 14.07
N VAL A 60 -17.57 14.31 13.46
CA VAL A 60 -16.40 13.46 13.74
C VAL A 60 -15.27 13.82 12.77
N VAL A 61 -14.08 14.08 13.31
CA VAL A 61 -12.93 14.55 12.55
C VAL A 61 -11.71 13.69 12.84
N VAL A 62 -11.02 13.26 11.78
CA VAL A 62 -9.73 12.53 11.86
C VAL A 62 -8.67 13.26 11.05
N ASP A 63 -7.39 13.00 11.33
CA ASP A 63 -6.26 13.46 10.53
C ASP A 63 -5.86 12.47 9.41
N GLN A 64 -6.23 11.18 9.56
CA GLN A 64 -5.89 10.09 8.62
C GLN A 64 -7.14 9.30 8.18
N PRO A 65 -7.82 9.70 7.09
CA PRO A 65 -9.11 9.12 6.70
C PRO A 65 -9.02 7.74 6.04
N ALA A 66 -7.95 7.44 5.29
CA ALA A 66 -7.84 6.23 4.46
C ALA A 66 -7.17 5.02 5.14
N SER A 67 -6.70 5.17 6.39
CA SER A 67 -5.99 4.12 7.13
C SER A 67 -6.76 3.73 8.40
N ILE A 68 -6.19 3.99 9.58
CA ILE A 68 -6.78 3.67 10.87
C ILE A 68 -8.09 4.45 11.09
N GLY A 69 -8.24 5.62 10.46
CA GLY A 69 -9.46 6.41 10.52
C GLY A 69 -10.63 5.91 9.66
N ALA A 70 -10.43 4.90 8.81
CA ALA A 70 -11.48 4.42 7.91
C ALA A 70 -12.71 3.90 8.68
N LEU A 71 -12.51 2.98 9.63
CA LEU A 71 -13.60 2.42 10.43
C LEU A 71 -14.36 3.47 11.26
N PRO A 72 -13.72 4.33 12.09
CA PRO A 72 -14.45 5.32 12.87
C PRO A 72 -15.23 6.32 12.01
N LEU A 73 -14.72 6.69 10.83
CA LEU A 73 -15.47 7.53 9.90
C LEU A 73 -16.69 6.81 9.32
N THR A 74 -16.54 5.55 8.89
CA THR A 74 -17.66 4.75 8.36
C THR A 74 -18.74 4.53 9.42
N VAL A 75 -18.36 4.16 10.65
CA VAL A 75 -19.31 3.99 11.76
C VAL A 75 -19.97 5.31 12.14
N ALA A 76 -19.23 6.43 12.12
CA ALA A 76 -19.80 7.75 12.36
C ALA A 76 -20.85 8.11 11.32
N ARG A 77 -20.56 7.91 10.02
CA ARG A 77 -21.52 8.13 8.94
C ARG A 77 -22.78 7.26 9.09
N ASP A 78 -22.60 5.97 9.33
CA ASP A 78 -23.71 5.02 9.52
C ASP A 78 -24.57 5.37 10.75
N ALA A 79 -23.93 5.82 11.84
CA ALA A 79 -24.62 6.35 13.01
C ALA A 79 -25.29 7.72 12.75
N GLY A 80 -25.17 8.29 11.54
CA GLY A 80 -25.74 9.57 11.13
C GLY A 80 -25.04 10.79 11.73
N CYS A 81 -23.73 10.71 11.97
CA CYS A 81 -22.88 11.86 12.27
C CYS A 81 -22.40 12.52 10.97
N LYS A 82 -22.06 13.81 11.04
CA LYS A 82 -21.25 14.45 10.00
C LYS A 82 -19.80 13.98 10.15
N VAL A 83 -19.08 13.86 9.05
CA VAL A 83 -17.65 13.52 9.08
C VAL A 83 -16.80 14.52 8.31
N ALA A 84 -15.58 14.73 8.77
CA ALA A 84 -14.59 15.56 8.11
C ALA A 84 -13.18 15.00 8.32
N TYR A 85 -12.24 15.53 7.55
CA TYR A 85 -10.83 15.24 7.73
C TYR A 85 -10.02 16.54 7.84
N LEU A 86 -9.06 16.57 8.77
CA LEU A 86 -8.09 17.64 8.94
C LEU A 86 -6.74 17.23 8.31
N PRO A 87 -6.31 17.85 7.19
CA PRO A 87 -5.03 17.54 6.56
C PRO A 87 -3.85 17.53 7.52
N GLY A 88 -3.02 16.49 7.50
CA GLY A 88 -1.89 16.33 8.42
C GLY A 88 -0.90 17.51 8.43
N LEU A 89 -0.70 18.18 7.28
CA LEU A 89 0.09 19.42 7.21
C LEU A 89 -0.59 20.59 7.94
N ALA A 90 -1.91 20.71 7.84
CA ALA A 90 -2.67 21.73 8.57
C ALA A 90 -2.69 21.42 10.07
N MET A 91 -2.97 20.16 10.44
CA MET A 91 -2.93 19.67 11.82
C MET A 91 -1.58 19.97 12.48
N ARG A 92 -0.46 19.63 11.83
CA ARG A 92 0.89 19.88 12.36
C ARG A 92 1.14 21.37 12.64
N ARG A 93 0.79 22.25 11.69
CA ARG A 93 0.94 23.70 11.85
C ARG A 93 0.08 24.25 12.98
N ILE A 94 -1.12 23.71 13.17
CA ILE A 94 -2.01 24.12 14.26
C ILE A 94 -1.48 23.59 15.60
N ALA A 95 -1.00 22.34 15.66
CA ALA A 95 -0.47 21.73 16.87
C ALA A 95 0.72 22.51 17.46
N ASP A 96 1.57 23.10 16.60
CA ASP A 96 2.70 23.97 17.00
C ASP A 96 2.25 25.23 17.77
N LEU A 97 0.98 25.63 17.64
CA LEU A 97 0.41 26.78 18.36
C LEU A 97 -0.12 26.42 19.77
N TYR A 98 -0.21 25.13 20.11
CA TYR A 98 -0.68 24.68 21.42
C TYR A 98 0.49 24.46 22.38
N PRO A 99 0.37 24.88 23.66
CA PRO A 99 1.42 24.71 24.66
C PRO A 99 1.71 23.23 24.96
N GLY A 100 3.00 22.90 25.08
CA GLY A 100 3.51 21.56 25.40
C GLY A 100 4.40 20.98 24.29
N GLU A 101 5.54 20.39 24.65
CA GLU A 101 6.51 19.86 23.67
C GLU A 101 6.30 18.38 23.34
N ALA A 102 5.67 17.60 24.24
CA ALA A 102 5.46 16.18 24.01
C ALA A 102 4.25 15.92 23.09
N LYS A 103 4.44 15.05 22.10
CA LYS A 103 3.34 14.46 21.31
C LYS A 103 2.59 13.47 22.21
N THR A 104 1.28 13.64 22.34
CA THR A 104 0.41 12.71 23.08
C THR A 104 -0.92 12.58 22.34
N ASP A 105 -1.51 11.39 22.36
CA ASP A 105 -2.74 11.12 21.62
C ASP A 105 -3.91 12.02 22.08
N ALA A 106 -3.95 12.34 23.38
CA ALA A 106 -4.93 13.26 23.95
C ALA A 106 -4.79 14.70 23.44
N ARG A 107 -3.54 15.15 23.23
CA ARG A 107 -3.27 16.49 22.68
C ARG A 107 -3.69 16.54 21.21
N ASP A 108 -3.31 15.55 20.43
CA ASP A 108 -3.60 15.51 18.99
C ASP A 108 -5.12 15.49 18.76
N ALA A 109 -5.86 14.67 19.52
CA ALA A 109 -7.32 14.65 19.49
C ALA A 109 -7.95 16.01 19.88
N ALA A 110 -7.40 16.68 20.90
CA ALA A 110 -7.87 17.99 21.33
C ALA A 110 -7.63 19.08 20.27
N VAL A 111 -6.45 19.07 19.64
CA VAL A 111 -6.10 19.97 18.53
C VAL A 111 -7.06 19.77 17.35
N ILE A 112 -7.35 18.52 16.99
CA ILE A 112 -8.30 18.20 15.90
C ILE A 112 -9.70 18.74 16.22
N ALA A 113 -10.20 18.50 17.43
CA ALA A 113 -11.52 18.93 17.86
C ALA A 113 -11.66 20.47 17.87
N ASP A 114 -10.64 21.17 18.39
CA ASP A 114 -10.67 22.62 18.51
C ASP A 114 -10.41 23.31 17.16
N ALA A 115 -9.57 22.74 16.30
CA ALA A 115 -9.41 23.19 14.91
C ALA A 115 -10.72 23.07 14.13
N ALA A 116 -11.46 21.97 14.29
CA ALA A 116 -12.76 21.81 13.65
C ALA A 116 -13.78 22.88 14.10
N ARG A 117 -13.71 23.26 15.39
CA ARG A 117 -14.60 24.25 16.01
C ARG A 117 -14.24 25.69 15.63
N THR A 118 -12.95 26.03 15.57
CA THR A 118 -12.47 27.42 15.43
C THR A 118 -11.98 27.77 14.03
N MET A 119 -11.57 26.76 13.26
CA MET A 119 -10.95 26.89 11.94
C MET A 119 -11.59 25.93 10.93
N PRO A 120 -12.94 25.94 10.75
CA PRO A 120 -13.64 24.97 9.89
C PRO A 120 -13.21 25.01 8.42
N HIS A 121 -12.65 26.14 7.95
CA HIS A 121 -12.09 26.28 6.60
C HIS A 121 -10.85 25.38 6.35
N THR A 122 -10.23 24.84 7.40
CA THR A 122 -9.11 23.88 7.31
C THR A 122 -9.58 22.45 7.07
N LEU A 123 -10.87 22.16 7.28
CA LEU A 123 -11.45 20.83 7.10
C LEU A 123 -11.71 20.52 5.63
N ARG A 124 -11.61 19.24 5.29
CA ARG A 124 -12.04 18.68 4.00
C ARG A 124 -13.26 17.79 4.22
N SER A 125 -14.26 17.97 3.35
CA SER A 125 -15.43 17.10 3.30
C SER A 125 -15.01 15.74 2.75
N LEU A 126 -15.66 14.69 3.25
CA LEU A 126 -15.53 13.33 2.74
C LEU A 126 -16.96 12.95 2.27
N GLU A 127 -17.25 13.01 0.97
CA GLU A 127 -18.58 12.73 0.38
C GLU A 127 -18.65 11.32 -0.25
N LEU A 128 -19.86 10.83 -0.57
CA LEU A 128 -20.14 9.47 -1.07
C LEU A 128 -19.39 9.05 -2.36
N ALA A 129 -18.82 9.98 -3.13
CA ALA A 129 -17.88 9.66 -4.22
C ALA A 129 -16.57 8.99 -3.72
N ASP A 130 -16.40 8.90 -2.39
CA ASP A 130 -15.24 8.33 -1.72
C ASP A 130 -15.21 6.80 -1.69
N GLU A 131 -16.28 6.05 -1.98
CA GLU A 131 -16.22 4.57 -1.88
C GLU A 131 -15.38 3.96 -3.01
N ILE A 132 -15.65 4.31 -4.27
CA ILE A 132 -14.83 3.85 -5.39
C ILE A 132 -13.45 4.52 -5.35
N THR A 133 -13.36 5.76 -4.89
CA THR A 133 -12.06 6.43 -4.68
C THR A 133 -11.24 5.74 -3.60
N ALA A 134 -11.85 5.27 -2.51
CA ALA A 134 -11.18 4.51 -1.46
C ALA A 134 -10.78 3.12 -1.95
N GLU A 135 -11.66 2.42 -2.66
CA GLU A 135 -11.35 1.12 -3.27
C GLU A 135 -10.18 1.23 -4.26
N LEU A 136 -10.24 2.19 -5.19
CA LEU A 136 -9.14 2.47 -6.11
C LEU A 136 -7.86 2.87 -5.38
N THR A 137 -7.95 3.69 -4.32
CA THR A 137 -6.78 4.07 -3.50
C THR A 137 -6.14 2.84 -2.86
N MET A 138 -6.94 1.90 -2.35
CA MET A 138 -6.45 0.65 -1.76
C MET A 138 -5.81 -0.25 -2.81
N LEU A 139 -6.42 -0.41 -3.98
CA LEU A 139 -5.89 -1.23 -5.06
C LEU A 139 -4.60 -0.64 -5.65
N VAL A 140 -4.54 0.67 -5.86
CA VAL A 140 -3.33 1.37 -6.32
C VAL A 140 -2.21 1.23 -5.27
N GLY A 141 -2.53 1.40 -3.98
CA GLY A 141 -1.57 1.18 -2.90
C GLY A 141 -0.99 -0.23 -2.93
N PHE A 142 -1.85 -1.23 -3.13
CA PHE A 142 -1.42 -2.62 -3.27
C PHE A 142 -0.57 -2.87 -4.52
N ASP A 143 -0.85 -2.24 -5.67
CA ASP A 143 0.03 -2.33 -6.85
C ASP A 143 1.42 -1.77 -6.56
N GLN A 144 1.52 -0.65 -5.82
CA GLN A 144 2.81 -0.08 -5.43
C GLN A 144 3.61 -1.02 -4.53
N ASP A 145 2.95 -1.69 -3.58
CA ASP A 145 3.58 -2.70 -2.73
C ASP A 145 4.12 -3.88 -3.56
N LEU A 146 3.31 -4.40 -4.48
CA LEU A 146 3.72 -5.46 -5.41
C LEU A 146 4.87 -5.02 -6.34
N ALA A 147 4.86 -3.77 -6.82
CA ALA A 147 5.95 -3.21 -7.60
C ALA A 147 7.25 -3.14 -6.77
N GLY A 148 7.16 -2.76 -5.49
CA GLY A 148 8.27 -2.79 -4.55
C GLY A 148 8.82 -4.20 -4.33
N GLU A 149 7.94 -5.20 -4.19
CA GLU A 149 8.32 -6.61 -4.04
C GLU A 149 8.99 -7.17 -5.30
N ALA A 150 8.46 -6.87 -6.49
CA ALA A 150 9.06 -7.25 -7.77
C ALA A 150 10.47 -6.68 -7.90
N ASN A 151 10.64 -5.37 -7.66
CA ASN A 151 11.95 -4.70 -7.70
C ASN A 151 12.95 -5.34 -6.73
N ARG A 152 12.53 -5.61 -5.49
CA ARG A 152 13.38 -6.24 -4.47
C ARG A 152 13.83 -7.64 -4.90
N THR A 153 12.89 -8.45 -5.41
CA THR A 153 13.15 -9.84 -5.81
C THR A 153 14.03 -9.88 -7.06
N SER A 154 13.75 -9.06 -8.07
CA SER A 154 14.59 -8.89 -9.26
C SER A 154 16.02 -8.50 -8.88
N ASN A 155 16.20 -7.49 -8.03
CA ASN A 155 17.52 -7.08 -7.57
C ASN A 155 18.25 -8.17 -6.77
N ARG A 156 17.52 -9.01 -6.02
CA ARG A 156 18.12 -10.16 -5.35
C ARG A 156 18.64 -11.20 -6.33
N ILE A 157 17.89 -11.52 -7.38
CA ILE A 157 18.33 -12.42 -8.45
C ILE A 157 19.55 -11.83 -9.17
N ARG A 158 19.50 -10.55 -9.55
CA ARG A 158 20.63 -9.86 -10.18
C ARG A 158 21.87 -9.90 -9.31
N GLY A 159 21.75 -9.59 -8.02
CA GLY A 159 22.88 -9.65 -7.09
C GLY A 159 23.53 -11.03 -7.01
N LEU A 160 22.74 -12.11 -7.00
CA LEU A 160 23.26 -13.48 -7.04
C LEU A 160 23.97 -13.78 -8.37
N LEU A 161 23.36 -13.41 -9.49
CA LEU A 161 23.98 -13.59 -10.80
C LEU A 161 25.27 -12.78 -10.93
N THR A 162 25.32 -11.53 -10.47
CA THR A 162 26.54 -10.71 -10.43
C THR A 162 27.61 -11.35 -9.52
N GLN A 163 27.22 -11.92 -8.38
CA GLN A 163 28.18 -12.52 -7.45
C GLN A 163 28.81 -13.81 -8.00
N PHE A 164 28.02 -14.67 -8.65
CA PHE A 164 28.46 -16.01 -9.03
C PHE A 164 28.77 -16.16 -10.53
N HIS A 165 28.11 -15.38 -11.38
CA HIS A 165 28.24 -15.47 -12.84
C HIS A 165 27.91 -14.14 -13.57
N PRO A 166 28.75 -13.09 -13.48
CA PRO A 166 28.47 -11.76 -14.05
C PRO A 166 28.05 -11.76 -15.53
N SER A 167 28.65 -12.61 -16.36
CA SER A 167 28.28 -12.72 -17.79
C SER A 167 26.83 -13.16 -17.99
N LEU A 168 26.30 -14.03 -17.11
CA LEU A 168 24.90 -14.44 -17.17
C LEU A 168 23.97 -13.34 -16.66
N GLU A 169 24.39 -12.55 -15.67
CA GLU A 169 23.63 -11.37 -15.25
C GLU A 169 23.43 -10.39 -16.41
N ARG A 170 24.48 -10.14 -17.20
CA ARG A 170 24.41 -9.27 -18.38
C ARG A 170 23.32 -9.68 -19.38
N VAL A 171 23.08 -10.98 -19.51
CA VAL A 171 22.09 -11.55 -20.43
C VAL A 171 20.71 -11.64 -19.79
N LEU A 172 20.61 -12.14 -18.56
CA LEU A 172 19.32 -12.48 -17.93
C LEU A 172 18.77 -11.34 -17.06
N GLY A 173 19.64 -10.59 -16.39
CA GLY A 173 19.31 -9.53 -15.43
C GLY A 173 18.42 -8.44 -16.01
N PRO A 174 18.75 -7.84 -17.18
CA PRO A 174 17.91 -6.83 -17.83
C PRO A 174 16.54 -7.34 -18.31
N ARG A 175 16.28 -8.64 -18.23
CA ARG A 175 15.09 -9.28 -18.81
C ARG A 175 14.24 -10.00 -17.76
N LEU A 176 14.50 -9.77 -16.47
CA LEU A 176 13.80 -10.47 -15.37
C LEU A 176 12.28 -10.21 -15.34
N ASP A 177 11.82 -9.08 -15.85
CA ASP A 177 10.38 -8.80 -15.98
C ASP A 177 9.69 -9.65 -17.07
N HIS A 178 10.46 -10.28 -17.96
CA HIS A 178 9.93 -11.08 -19.04
C HIS A 178 9.54 -12.50 -18.55
N PRO A 179 8.30 -12.97 -18.74
CA PRO A 179 7.81 -14.25 -18.19
C PRO A 179 8.63 -15.48 -18.59
N ALA A 180 9.26 -15.45 -19.76
CA ALA A 180 10.13 -16.53 -20.21
C ALA A 180 11.44 -16.66 -19.41
N ILE A 181 11.94 -15.56 -18.84
CA ILE A 181 13.17 -15.55 -18.04
C ILE A 181 12.89 -16.10 -16.65
N THR A 182 11.83 -15.64 -15.99
CA THR A 182 11.41 -16.22 -14.70
C THR A 182 11.07 -17.70 -14.85
N TRP A 183 10.38 -18.09 -15.93
CA TRP A 183 10.10 -19.49 -16.25
C TRP A 183 11.34 -20.35 -16.47
N LEU A 184 12.36 -19.79 -17.13
CA LEU A 184 13.65 -20.44 -17.32
C LEU A 184 14.37 -20.64 -15.98
N LEU A 185 14.48 -19.57 -15.19
CA LEU A 185 15.19 -19.55 -13.91
C LEU A 185 14.49 -20.39 -12.82
N GLU A 186 13.17 -20.53 -12.87
CA GLU A 186 12.40 -21.46 -12.05
C GLU A 186 12.82 -22.93 -12.30
N ARG A 187 13.31 -23.26 -13.50
CA ARG A 187 13.73 -24.63 -13.87
C ARG A 187 15.23 -24.84 -13.79
N TYR A 188 16.01 -23.80 -14.07
CA TYR A 188 17.46 -23.86 -14.18
C TYR A 188 18.08 -22.64 -13.49
N GLY A 189 18.35 -22.80 -12.19
CA GLY A 189 18.81 -21.72 -11.32
C GLY A 189 20.31 -21.43 -11.39
N SER A 190 21.13 -22.44 -11.72
CA SER A 190 22.58 -22.31 -11.79
C SER A 190 23.14 -22.37 -13.22
N PRO A 191 24.36 -21.84 -13.44
CA PRO A 191 25.12 -22.03 -14.67
C PRO A 191 25.27 -23.51 -15.06
N ALA A 192 25.49 -24.39 -14.08
CA ALA A 192 25.65 -25.82 -14.30
C ALA A 192 24.34 -26.47 -14.75
N ALA A 193 23.19 -26.09 -14.16
CA ALA A 193 21.88 -26.57 -14.57
C ALA A 193 21.53 -26.13 -16.00
N LEU A 194 21.84 -24.88 -16.36
CA LEU A 194 21.67 -24.36 -17.73
C LEU A 194 22.54 -25.13 -18.74
N ARG A 195 23.82 -25.36 -18.43
CA ARG A 195 24.71 -26.19 -19.27
C ARG A 195 24.18 -27.62 -19.40
N LYS A 196 23.76 -28.24 -18.30
CA LYS A 196 23.24 -29.62 -18.27
C LYS A 196 21.97 -29.79 -19.10
N ALA A 197 21.08 -28.79 -19.11
CA ALA A 197 19.89 -28.80 -19.94
C ALA A 197 20.25 -28.80 -21.44
N GLY A 198 21.27 -28.05 -21.82
CA GLY A 198 21.74 -27.95 -23.20
C GLY A 198 20.86 -27.04 -24.08
N ARG A 199 21.46 -26.51 -25.17
CA ARG A 199 20.80 -25.56 -26.10
C ARG A 199 19.42 -26.03 -26.56
N ARG A 200 19.31 -27.29 -27.01
CA ARG A 200 18.06 -27.87 -27.52
C ARG A 200 16.92 -27.81 -26.49
N LYS A 201 17.21 -28.16 -25.23
CA LYS A 201 16.18 -28.19 -24.19
C LYS A 201 15.78 -26.78 -23.77
N LEU A 202 16.73 -25.85 -23.67
CA LEU A 202 16.41 -24.45 -23.35
C LEU A 202 15.52 -23.83 -24.43
N VAL A 203 15.78 -24.11 -25.71
CA VAL A 203 14.90 -23.67 -26.81
C VAL A 203 13.48 -24.23 -26.65
N GLU A 204 13.34 -25.52 -26.35
CA GLU A 204 12.04 -26.17 -26.12
C GLU A 204 11.27 -25.52 -24.96
N VAL A 205 11.97 -25.19 -23.86
CA VAL A 205 11.37 -24.62 -22.65
C VAL A 205 10.96 -23.16 -22.82
N ILE A 206 11.75 -22.36 -23.54
CA ILE A 206 11.53 -20.91 -23.69
C ILE A 206 10.55 -20.61 -24.83
N ARG A 207 10.56 -21.40 -25.92
CA ARG A 207 9.78 -21.13 -27.14
C ARG A 207 8.29 -20.86 -26.92
N PRO A 208 7.57 -21.60 -26.05
CA PRO A 208 6.16 -21.32 -25.79
C PRO A 208 5.90 -19.92 -25.18
N LYS A 209 6.87 -19.36 -24.46
CA LYS A 209 6.74 -18.05 -23.80
C LYS A 209 7.41 -16.90 -24.56
N ALA A 210 8.38 -17.18 -25.44
CA ALA A 210 9.13 -16.13 -26.13
C ALA A 210 9.60 -16.55 -27.54
N PRO A 211 8.69 -16.91 -28.46
CA PRO A 211 9.04 -17.58 -29.73
C PRO A 211 10.00 -16.75 -30.61
N ARG A 212 9.86 -15.42 -30.59
CA ARG A 212 10.66 -14.51 -31.43
C ARG A 212 12.09 -14.29 -30.95
N MET A 213 12.36 -14.45 -29.65
CA MET A 213 13.70 -14.20 -29.07
C MET A 213 14.43 -15.47 -28.66
N THR A 214 13.75 -16.63 -28.67
CA THR A 214 14.26 -17.87 -28.05
C THR A 214 15.65 -18.25 -28.53
N GLN A 215 15.89 -18.25 -29.85
CA GLN A 215 17.19 -18.68 -30.40
C GLN A 215 18.29 -17.74 -29.93
N ARG A 216 18.15 -16.43 -30.19
CA ARG A 216 19.11 -15.41 -29.76
C ARG A 216 19.37 -15.46 -28.25
N LEU A 217 18.33 -15.62 -27.44
CA LEU A 217 18.47 -15.69 -25.99
C LEU A 217 19.27 -16.93 -25.56
N VAL A 218 19.01 -18.10 -26.15
CA VAL A 218 19.77 -19.31 -25.84
C VAL A 218 21.22 -19.17 -26.31
N ASP A 219 21.45 -18.56 -27.46
CA ASP A 219 22.81 -18.28 -27.94
C ASP A 219 23.55 -17.34 -26.97
N ASP A 220 22.96 -16.20 -26.63
CA ASP A 220 23.50 -15.25 -25.64
C ASP A 220 23.80 -15.93 -24.29
N VAL A 221 22.92 -16.81 -23.82
CA VAL A 221 23.11 -17.55 -22.56
C VAL A 221 24.32 -18.47 -22.64
N PHE A 222 24.47 -19.24 -23.72
CA PHE A 222 25.61 -20.15 -23.85
C PHE A 222 26.93 -19.41 -24.07
N ASP A 223 26.91 -18.33 -24.85
CA ASP A 223 28.09 -17.48 -25.04
C ASP A 223 28.52 -16.86 -23.70
N ALA A 224 27.56 -16.39 -22.89
CA ALA A 224 27.82 -15.93 -21.53
C ALA A 224 28.38 -17.04 -20.63
N LEU A 225 27.82 -18.26 -20.69
CA LEU A 225 28.32 -19.41 -19.93
C LEU A 225 29.76 -19.76 -20.31
N ASP A 226 30.12 -19.65 -21.58
CA ASP A 226 31.46 -19.96 -22.10
C ASP A 226 32.50 -18.87 -21.77
N GLU A 227 32.06 -17.63 -21.52
CA GLU A 227 32.94 -16.51 -21.11
C GLU A 227 33.58 -16.74 -19.73
N GLN A 228 32.90 -17.43 -18.82
CA GLN A 228 33.40 -17.68 -17.47
C GLN A 228 33.89 -19.13 -17.31
N THR A 229 35.21 -19.29 -17.21
CA THR A 229 35.85 -20.60 -17.06
C THR A 229 36.06 -21.02 -15.60
N VAL A 230 36.00 -20.07 -14.66
CA VAL A 230 36.22 -20.29 -13.22
C VAL A 230 34.89 -20.34 -12.48
N ILE A 231 34.74 -21.36 -11.63
CA ILE A 231 33.54 -21.53 -10.80
C ILE A 231 33.79 -20.89 -9.43
N VAL A 232 32.92 -19.95 -9.06
CA VAL A 232 32.92 -19.35 -7.72
C VAL A 232 32.47 -20.40 -6.69
N PRO A 233 33.17 -20.61 -5.57
CA PRO A 233 32.74 -21.55 -4.55
C PRO A 233 31.31 -21.25 -4.06
N GLY A 234 30.45 -22.26 -4.07
CA GLY A 234 29.04 -22.12 -3.66
C GLY A 234 28.05 -21.88 -4.80
N THR A 235 28.47 -21.76 -6.07
CA THR A 235 27.56 -21.58 -7.23
C THR A 235 26.41 -22.60 -7.29
N ASN A 236 26.62 -23.84 -6.84
CA ASN A 236 25.57 -24.88 -6.85
C ASN A 236 24.39 -24.55 -5.93
N THR A 237 24.56 -23.67 -4.94
CA THR A 237 23.45 -23.21 -4.09
C THR A 237 22.40 -22.40 -4.86
N LEU A 238 22.76 -21.86 -6.03
CA LEU A 238 21.82 -21.17 -6.91
C LEU A 238 20.70 -22.08 -7.41
N ASP A 239 20.93 -23.40 -7.52
CA ASP A 239 19.89 -24.36 -7.92
C ASP A 239 18.73 -24.45 -6.92
N VAL A 240 18.91 -23.93 -5.70
CA VAL A 240 17.85 -23.84 -4.69
C VAL A 240 17.29 -22.42 -4.63
N ILE A 241 18.17 -21.42 -4.59
CA ILE A 241 17.78 -20.04 -4.29
C ILE A 241 17.12 -19.37 -5.51
N VAL A 242 17.73 -19.45 -6.68
CA VAL A 242 17.26 -18.74 -7.88
C VAL A 242 15.88 -19.24 -8.33
N PRO A 243 15.58 -20.56 -8.35
CA PRO A 243 14.25 -21.04 -8.71
C PRO A 243 13.15 -20.54 -7.78
N SER A 244 13.42 -20.49 -6.47
CA SER A 244 12.47 -19.98 -5.47
C SER A 244 12.18 -18.49 -5.71
N LEU A 245 13.22 -17.67 -5.88
CA LEU A 245 13.07 -16.25 -6.16
C LEU A 245 12.36 -15.99 -7.50
N ALA A 246 12.69 -16.76 -8.54
CA ALA A 246 12.06 -16.65 -9.85
C ALA A 246 10.57 -16.99 -9.81
N LYS A 247 10.19 -18.00 -9.02
CA LYS A 247 8.78 -18.37 -8.78
C LYS A 247 8.03 -17.25 -8.05
N SER A 248 8.60 -16.68 -6.99
CA SER A 248 8.00 -15.54 -6.28
C SER A 248 7.83 -14.33 -7.21
N LEU A 249 8.86 -14.00 -7.99
CA LEU A 249 8.80 -12.90 -8.95
C LEU A 249 7.70 -13.12 -10.00
N ALA A 250 7.60 -14.33 -10.54
CA ALA A 250 6.55 -14.67 -11.50
C ALA A 250 5.14 -14.51 -10.91
N ALA A 251 4.94 -14.95 -9.66
CA ALA A 251 3.66 -14.80 -8.95
C ALA A 251 3.29 -13.34 -8.71
N VAL A 252 4.25 -12.49 -8.30
CA VAL A 252 4.03 -11.05 -8.13
C VAL A 252 3.64 -10.40 -9.46
N HIS A 253 4.33 -10.72 -10.56
CA HIS A 253 3.96 -10.20 -11.89
C HIS A 253 2.55 -10.65 -12.33
N GLU A 254 2.12 -11.86 -11.96
CA GLU A 254 0.77 -12.34 -12.24
C GLU A 254 -0.29 -11.59 -11.42
N GLN A 255 -0.03 -11.38 -10.13
CA GLN A 255 -0.89 -10.58 -9.26
C GLN A 255 -1.04 -9.15 -9.80
N ARG A 256 0.05 -8.51 -10.23
CA ARG A 256 0.00 -7.14 -10.80
C ARG A 256 -0.86 -7.07 -12.06
N ARG A 257 -0.73 -8.03 -12.98
CA ARG A 257 -1.59 -8.08 -14.18
C ARG A 257 -3.06 -8.29 -13.84
N ALA A 258 -3.35 -9.13 -12.85
CA ALA A 258 -4.73 -9.35 -12.40
C ALA A 258 -5.32 -8.09 -11.73
N LEU A 259 -4.49 -7.34 -11.00
CA LEU A 259 -4.87 -6.10 -10.34
C LEU A 259 -5.09 -4.96 -11.35
N GLU A 260 -4.24 -4.84 -12.37
CA GLU A 260 -4.41 -3.90 -13.48
C GLU A 260 -5.78 -4.07 -14.14
N ALA A 261 -6.18 -5.30 -14.47
CA ALA A 261 -7.50 -5.58 -15.05
C ALA A 261 -8.66 -5.22 -14.10
N GLN A 262 -8.50 -5.37 -12.78
CA GLN A 262 -9.51 -4.96 -11.80
C GLN A 262 -9.63 -3.44 -11.69
N ILE A 263 -8.48 -2.73 -11.68
CA ILE A 263 -8.44 -1.27 -11.65
C ILE A 263 -9.10 -0.71 -12.93
N GLU A 264 -8.78 -1.26 -14.11
CA GLU A 264 -9.40 -0.86 -15.37
C GLU A 264 -10.92 -1.05 -15.33
N ALA A 265 -11.42 -2.20 -14.87
CA ALA A 265 -12.85 -2.46 -14.75
C ALA A 265 -13.58 -1.49 -13.80
N LEU A 266 -12.95 -1.14 -12.68
CA LEU A 266 -13.50 -0.15 -11.73
C LEU A 266 -13.52 1.26 -12.31
N LEU A 267 -12.49 1.64 -13.09
CA LEU A 267 -12.45 2.92 -13.78
C LEU A 267 -13.53 3.02 -14.86
N GLU A 268 -13.75 1.96 -15.65
CA GLU A 268 -14.78 1.91 -16.70
C GLU A 268 -16.21 1.96 -16.12
N ALA A 269 -16.43 1.40 -14.92
CA ALA A 269 -17.72 1.42 -14.27
C ALA A 269 -18.09 2.81 -13.68
N HIS A 270 -17.15 3.76 -13.62
CA HIS A 270 -17.39 5.05 -12.96
C HIS A 270 -17.96 6.11 -13.93
N PRO A 271 -19.09 6.77 -13.59
CA PRO A 271 -19.77 7.74 -14.48
C PRO A 271 -19.00 9.05 -14.76
N ASN A 272 -17.79 9.22 -14.22
CA ASN A 272 -16.93 10.39 -14.42
C ASN A 272 -15.56 10.01 -15.03
N GLY A 273 -15.49 8.93 -15.83
CA GLY A 273 -14.28 8.54 -16.57
C GLY A 273 -13.94 9.46 -17.77
N GLN A 274 -14.00 10.78 -17.57
CA GLN A 274 -13.43 11.83 -18.44
C GLN A 274 -12.62 12.83 -17.62
#